data_AF-A0A4Q2YYK8-F1
#
_entry.id   AF-A0A4Q2YYK8-F1
#
_cell.length_a   1.000
_cell.length_b   1.000
_cell.length_c   1.000
_cell.angle_alpha   90.00
_cell.angle_beta   90.00
_cell.angle_gamma   90.00
#
_symmetry.space_group_name_H-M   'P 1'
#
loop_
_entity.id
_entity.type
_entity.pdbx_description
1 polymer ?
#
loop_
_entity_poly.entity_id
_entity_poly.type
_entity_poly.pdbx_seq_one_letter_code
_entity_poly.pdbx_strand_id
1 'polypeptide(L)'
;MGGDIKMMTRFSDGTVEGDVRHTNLFPFWFRHPRFIEADEAWFRQYVEMPSEYKEGDNTFVPDEYGVVVADFQSRTVFVCNGYSNLVTVSVFEREHLESNQFGIGTSPAEDAATFREMLEKGYLCIVEHIDQTQRKTIDISGVTPETWDAEVNAKYGYRLRQDNDPYRSVGIKYPGWTFKHYDVCVAGHDQLRQDLLTAGFTFTPEDEAKYAEWRAERVELEAENS
;
A
#
# COMPACT_ATOMS: atom_id res chain seq x y z
N MET A 1 4.72 15.41 3.62
CA MET A 1 5.08 15.63 2.20
C MET A 1 4.68 14.36 1.48
N GLY A 2 3.79 14.45 0.49
CA GLY A 2 3.49 13.34 -0.42
C GLY A 2 3.87 13.77 -1.84
N GLY A 3 3.69 12.87 -2.79
CA GLY A 3 3.84 13.14 -4.22
C GLY A 3 3.39 11.94 -5.02
N ASP A 4 3.98 11.70 -6.18
CA ASP A 4 3.38 10.86 -7.20
C ASP A 4 3.89 9.42 -7.13
N ILE A 5 2.95 8.47 -7.16
CA ILE A 5 3.24 7.04 -7.24
C ILE A 5 2.52 6.44 -8.45
N LYS A 6 3.28 5.68 -9.25
CA LYS A 6 2.73 4.93 -10.38
C LYS A 6 1.94 3.73 -9.87
N MET A 7 0.73 3.56 -10.36
CA MET A 7 -0.11 2.43 -10.07
C MET A 7 -0.51 1.73 -11.37
N MET A 8 -0.25 0.43 -11.45
CA MET A 8 -0.71 -0.40 -12.56
C MET A 8 -1.67 -1.46 -12.02
N THR A 9 -2.77 -1.71 -12.72
CA THR A 9 -3.75 -2.72 -12.32
C THR A 9 -4.01 -3.66 -13.49
N ARG A 10 -3.83 -4.97 -13.28
CA ARG A 10 -4.32 -5.99 -14.19
C ARG A 10 -5.55 -6.65 -13.61
N PHE A 11 -6.65 -6.60 -14.35
CA PHE A 11 -7.90 -7.24 -13.98
C PHE A 11 -7.98 -8.69 -14.49
N SER A 12 -8.94 -9.47 -13.99
CA SER A 12 -9.06 -10.89 -14.36
C SER A 12 -9.40 -11.12 -15.83
N ASP A 13 -9.91 -10.10 -16.54
CA ASP A 13 -10.14 -10.14 -17.98
C ASP A 13 -8.89 -9.87 -18.81
N GLY A 14 -7.74 -9.60 -18.17
CA GLY A 14 -6.47 -9.29 -18.80
C GLY A 14 -6.28 -7.81 -19.13
N THR A 15 -7.28 -6.96 -18.89
CA THR A 15 -7.15 -5.52 -19.07
C THR A 15 -6.11 -4.96 -18.10
N VAL A 16 -5.23 -4.10 -18.60
CA VAL A 16 -4.23 -3.39 -17.81
C VAL A 16 -4.52 -1.89 -17.86
N GLU A 17 -4.65 -1.27 -16.70
CA GLU A 17 -4.89 0.15 -16.54
C GLU A 17 -3.79 0.77 -15.69
N GLY A 18 -3.24 1.89 -16.15
CA GLY A 18 -2.25 2.68 -15.42
C GLY A 18 -2.85 3.96 -14.87
N ASP A 19 -2.35 4.37 -13.71
CA ASP A 19 -2.74 5.61 -13.07
C ASP A 19 -1.57 6.21 -12.29
N VAL A 20 -1.64 7.53 -12.07
CA VAL A 20 -0.72 8.26 -11.20
C VAL A 20 -1.53 8.81 -10.04
N ARG A 21 -1.12 8.44 -8.83
CA ARG A 21 -1.85 8.75 -7.60
C ARG A 21 -0.96 9.45 -6.62
N HIS A 22 -1.58 10.26 -5.77
CA HIS A 22 -0.89 10.84 -4.64
C HIS A 22 -0.60 9.77 -3.58
N THR A 23 0.64 9.73 -3.10
CA THR A 23 1.14 8.70 -2.18
C THR A 23 0.36 8.59 -0.87
N ASN A 24 -0.30 9.66 -0.41
CA ASN A 24 -1.10 9.57 0.81
C ASN A 24 -2.38 8.76 0.62
N LEU A 25 -2.94 8.76 -0.58
CA LEU A 25 -4.20 8.07 -0.87
C LEU A 25 -3.97 6.60 -1.21
N PHE A 26 -2.78 6.32 -1.75
CA PHE A 26 -2.35 5.02 -2.22
C PHE A 26 -2.51 3.85 -1.24
N PRO A 27 -2.05 3.94 0.01
CA PRO A 27 -2.22 2.87 0.97
C PRO A 27 -3.68 2.56 1.28
N PHE A 28 -4.57 3.54 1.19
CA PHE A 28 -5.94 3.36 1.68
C PHE A 28 -6.74 2.36 0.85
N TRP A 29 -6.54 2.35 -0.46
CA TRP A 29 -7.24 1.43 -1.36
C TRP A 29 -6.82 -0.01 -1.17
N PHE A 30 -5.51 -0.25 -1.03
CA PHE A 30 -5.00 -1.60 -0.75
C PHE A 30 -5.51 -2.09 0.61
N ARG A 31 -5.65 -1.21 1.59
CA ARG A 31 -6.12 -1.59 2.92
C ARG A 31 -7.64 -1.77 3.03
N HIS A 32 -8.39 -1.45 1.98
CA HIS A 32 -9.85 -1.53 2.01
C HIS A 32 -10.33 -3.00 1.97
N PRO A 33 -11.34 -3.41 2.76
CA PRO A 33 -11.89 -4.78 2.76
C PRO A 33 -12.22 -5.30 1.36
N ARG A 34 -12.82 -4.44 0.52
CA ARG A 34 -13.14 -4.78 -0.88
C ARG A 34 -11.92 -5.15 -1.73
N PHE A 35 -10.78 -4.50 -1.55
CA PHE A 35 -9.54 -4.93 -2.22
C PHE A 35 -9.08 -6.30 -1.70
N ILE A 36 -9.08 -6.47 -0.37
CA ILE A 36 -8.69 -7.73 0.29
C ILE A 36 -9.54 -8.90 -0.22
N GLU A 37 -10.83 -8.66 -0.46
CA GLU A 37 -11.80 -9.63 -0.98
C GLU A 37 -11.73 -9.81 -2.50
N ALA A 38 -10.85 -9.09 -3.18
CA ALA A 38 -10.71 -9.07 -4.63
C ALA A 38 -12.00 -8.63 -5.36
N ASP A 39 -12.71 -7.63 -4.83
CA ASP A 39 -13.84 -6.98 -5.50
C ASP A 39 -13.32 -6.08 -6.64
N GLU A 40 -13.16 -6.67 -7.83
CA GLU A 40 -12.71 -5.97 -9.04
C GLU A 40 -13.66 -4.85 -9.47
N ALA A 41 -14.96 -5.01 -9.27
CA ALA A 41 -15.94 -4.01 -9.69
C ALA A 41 -15.78 -2.72 -8.91
N TRP A 42 -15.55 -2.83 -7.59
CA TRP A 42 -15.21 -1.67 -6.76
C TRP A 42 -13.87 -1.06 -7.16
N PHE A 43 -12.87 -1.89 -7.43
CA PHE A 43 -11.54 -1.37 -7.77
C PHE A 43 -11.49 -0.66 -9.12
N ARG A 44 -12.27 -1.11 -10.11
CA ARG A 44 -12.42 -0.39 -11.39
C ARG A 44 -12.98 1.00 -11.20
N GLN A 45 -14.02 1.16 -10.38
CA GLN A 45 -14.56 2.48 -10.04
C GLN A 45 -13.46 3.38 -9.50
N TYR A 46 -12.60 2.82 -8.64
CA TYR A 46 -11.48 3.54 -8.07
C TYR A 46 -10.42 3.94 -9.12
N VAL A 47 -10.01 3.06 -10.03
CA VAL A 47 -9.06 3.41 -11.11
C VAL A 47 -9.64 4.51 -12.02
N GLU A 48 -10.95 4.45 -12.29
CA GLU A 48 -11.62 5.46 -13.10
C GLU A 48 -11.73 6.84 -12.44
N MET A 49 -11.59 6.94 -11.10
CA MET A 49 -11.71 8.21 -10.39
C MET A 49 -10.74 9.26 -10.96
N PRO A 50 -11.16 10.55 -11.03
CA PRO A 50 -10.26 11.63 -11.37
C PRO A 50 -9.10 11.71 -10.38
N SER A 51 -7.87 11.69 -10.88
CA SER A 51 -6.68 12.13 -10.14
C SER A 51 -6.44 13.59 -10.47
N GLU A 52 -6.00 14.39 -9.50
CA GLU A 52 -5.40 15.69 -9.79
C GLU A 52 -4.09 15.55 -10.61
N TYR A 53 -3.53 14.34 -10.64
CA TYR A 53 -2.29 13.96 -11.31
C TYR A 53 -2.52 13.17 -12.61
N LYS A 54 -3.75 13.17 -13.13
CA LYS A 54 -4.17 12.33 -14.27
C LYS A 54 -3.67 12.87 -15.62
N GLU A 55 -2.36 13.06 -15.77
CA GLU A 55 -1.77 12.91 -17.10
C GLU A 55 -1.62 11.41 -17.32
N GLY A 56 -2.53 10.83 -18.11
CA GLY A 56 -2.65 9.39 -18.30
C GLY A 56 -1.38 8.79 -18.89
N ASP A 57 -0.50 8.31 -18.03
CA ASP A 57 0.69 7.56 -18.40
C ASP A 57 0.51 6.10 -17.99
N ASN A 58 0.05 5.31 -18.96
CA ASN A 58 -0.17 3.87 -18.87
C ASN A 58 1.13 3.06 -18.95
N THR A 59 2.29 3.71 -18.78
CA THR A 59 3.56 2.99 -18.81
C THR A 59 3.95 2.45 -17.45
N PHE A 60 4.71 1.35 -17.46
CA PHE A 60 5.24 0.70 -16.24
C PHE A 60 6.43 1.45 -15.63
N VAL A 61 6.79 2.61 -16.17
CA VAL A 61 7.91 3.41 -15.68
C VAL A 61 7.53 3.99 -14.31
N PRO A 62 8.40 3.83 -13.30
CA PRO A 62 8.12 4.36 -11.97
C PRO A 62 8.12 5.88 -11.97
N ASP A 63 7.31 6.44 -11.09
CA ASP A 63 7.27 7.88 -10.82
C ASP A 63 8.16 8.24 -9.62
N GLU A 64 8.08 9.47 -9.12
CA GLU A 64 8.88 10.02 -8.01
C GLU A 64 9.01 9.03 -6.84
N TYR A 65 7.90 8.45 -6.39
CA TYR A 65 7.87 7.54 -5.24
C TYR A 65 7.87 6.05 -5.61
N GLY A 66 7.94 5.71 -6.90
CA GLY A 66 8.05 4.35 -7.40
C GLY A 66 6.80 3.86 -8.13
N VAL A 67 6.65 2.53 -8.16
CA VAL A 67 5.56 1.84 -8.85
C VAL A 67 4.99 0.71 -8.01
N VAL A 68 3.67 0.53 -8.09
CA VAL A 68 2.98 -0.62 -7.52
C VAL A 68 2.04 -1.22 -8.55
N VAL A 69 2.09 -2.54 -8.70
CA VAL A 69 1.25 -3.29 -9.64
C VAL A 69 0.32 -4.21 -8.87
N ALA A 70 -0.99 -4.00 -8.98
CA ALA A 70 -2.01 -4.92 -8.48
C ALA A 70 -2.47 -5.86 -9.60
N ASP A 71 -2.20 -7.15 -9.46
CA ASP A 71 -2.59 -8.17 -10.42
C ASP A 71 -3.70 -9.05 -9.85
N PHE A 72 -4.96 -8.73 -10.17
CA PHE A 72 -6.13 -9.49 -9.72
C PHE A 72 -6.17 -10.90 -10.31
N GLN A 73 -5.55 -11.11 -11.49
CA GLN A 73 -5.52 -12.40 -12.15
C GLN A 73 -4.70 -13.42 -11.35
N SER A 74 -3.49 -13.06 -10.89
CA SER A 74 -2.65 -13.93 -10.04
C SER A 74 -2.84 -13.69 -8.55
N ARG A 75 -3.61 -12.66 -8.17
CA ARG A 75 -3.70 -12.12 -6.80
C ARG A 75 -2.33 -11.78 -6.23
N THR A 76 -1.51 -11.07 -7.02
CA THR A 76 -0.19 -10.61 -6.58
C THR A 76 -0.13 -9.10 -6.60
N VAL A 77 0.44 -8.51 -5.55
CA VAL A 77 0.80 -7.09 -5.52
C VAL A 77 2.33 -6.98 -5.58
N PHE A 78 2.82 -6.33 -6.62
CA PHE A 78 4.25 -6.05 -6.80
C PHE A 78 4.52 -4.63 -6.31
N VAL A 79 5.43 -4.48 -5.35
CA VAL A 79 5.64 -3.24 -4.60
C VAL A 79 7.09 -2.80 -4.73
N CYS A 80 7.35 -1.75 -5.49
CA CYS A 80 8.65 -1.11 -5.59
C CYS A 80 8.47 0.40 -5.38
N ASN A 81 8.28 0.81 -4.11
CA ASN A 81 8.04 2.19 -3.74
C ASN A 81 8.73 2.53 -2.41
N GLY A 82 9.13 3.79 -2.25
CA GLY A 82 9.89 4.26 -1.08
C GLY A 82 9.06 4.84 0.06
N TYR A 83 7.73 4.88 -0.08
CA TYR A 83 6.88 5.72 0.77
C TYR A 83 5.81 4.95 1.53
N SER A 84 5.13 4.03 0.84
CA SER A 84 3.88 3.43 1.29
C SER A 84 4.08 2.02 1.81
N ASN A 85 3.87 1.83 3.11
CA ASN A 85 3.70 0.50 3.67
C ASN A 85 2.26 0.03 3.49
N LEU A 86 2.05 -0.97 2.64
CA LEU A 86 0.72 -1.51 2.33
C LEU A 86 0.26 -2.59 3.33
N VAL A 87 1.17 -3.13 4.12
CA VAL A 87 0.92 -4.32 4.95
C VAL A 87 0.70 -4.02 6.43
N THR A 88 0.95 -2.79 6.89
CA THR A 88 0.71 -2.39 8.28
C THR A 88 0.03 -1.02 8.40
N VAL A 89 -0.73 -0.87 9.48
CA VAL A 89 -1.34 0.37 9.96
C VAL A 89 -0.75 0.68 11.33
N SER A 90 -0.19 1.88 11.51
CA SER A 90 0.28 2.31 12.83
C SER A 90 -0.90 2.69 13.72
N VAL A 91 -0.99 2.12 14.92
CA VAL A 91 -2.05 2.45 15.89
C VAL A 91 -1.77 3.77 16.63
N PHE A 92 -0.53 4.26 16.53
CA PHE A 92 0.03 5.32 17.40
C PHE A 92 -0.40 6.75 17.03
N GLU A 93 -1.07 6.94 15.90
CA GLU A 93 -1.61 8.26 15.49
C GLU A 93 -3.13 8.38 15.71
N ARG A 94 -3.80 7.37 16.28
CA ARG A 94 -5.27 7.36 16.45
C ARG A 94 -5.75 7.95 17.78
N GLU A 95 -5.01 8.88 18.39
CA GLU A 95 -5.60 9.74 19.43
C GLU A 95 -6.68 10.69 18.87
N HIS A 96 -6.84 10.77 17.53
CA HIS A 96 -8.06 11.27 16.85
C HIS A 96 -8.29 10.48 15.54
N LEU A 97 -9.34 9.66 15.48
CA LEU A 97 -9.75 8.84 14.32
C LEU A 97 -10.16 9.66 13.06
N GLU A 98 -9.84 10.94 12.97
CA GLU A 98 -10.41 11.87 11.98
C GLU A 98 -9.73 11.87 10.60
N SER A 99 -8.74 11.02 10.33
CA SER A 99 -8.08 11.01 9.01
C SER A 99 -7.67 9.62 8.48
N ASN A 100 -8.26 8.53 8.96
CA ASN A 100 -8.08 7.22 8.32
C ASN A 100 -8.98 7.08 7.09
N GLN A 101 -8.80 7.95 6.11
CA GLN A 101 -9.57 7.94 4.87
C GLN A 101 -9.34 6.61 4.16
N PHE A 102 -10.17 5.58 4.34
CA PHE A 102 -10.04 4.32 3.59
C PHE A 102 -10.36 4.52 2.08
N GLY A 103 -10.81 5.71 1.71
CA GLY A 103 -10.82 6.23 0.36
C GLY A 103 -11.03 7.75 0.35
N ILE A 104 -10.93 8.34 -0.84
CA ILE A 104 -11.35 9.73 -1.05
C ILE A 104 -12.87 9.80 -0.88
N GLY A 105 -13.36 10.62 0.05
CA GLY A 105 -14.78 10.90 0.20
C GLY A 105 -15.53 10.04 1.23
N THR A 106 -14.85 9.18 1.99
CA THR A 106 -15.46 8.51 3.14
C THR A 106 -15.53 9.45 4.33
N SER A 107 -16.66 9.45 5.03
CA SER A 107 -16.79 10.14 6.31
C SER A 107 -16.04 9.37 7.41
N PRO A 108 -15.62 10.03 8.51
CA PRO A 108 -15.03 9.33 9.66
C PRO A 108 -15.88 8.17 10.20
N ALA A 109 -17.21 8.24 10.05
CA ALA A 109 -18.12 7.17 10.43
C ALA A 109 -18.02 5.94 9.51
N GLU A 110 -17.84 6.15 8.20
CA GLU A 110 -17.63 5.09 7.21
C GLU A 110 -16.26 4.45 7.36
N ASP A 111 -15.22 5.24 7.66
CA ASP A 111 -13.88 4.73 7.97
C ASP A 111 -13.88 3.85 9.22
N ALA A 112 -14.60 4.27 10.27
CA ALA A 112 -14.77 3.47 11.48
C ALA A 112 -15.55 2.17 11.22
N ALA A 113 -16.59 2.21 10.38
CA ALA A 113 -17.33 1.01 9.97
C ALA A 113 -16.44 0.04 9.19
N THR A 114 -15.63 0.55 8.27
CA THR A 114 -14.68 -0.23 7.47
C THR A 114 -13.64 -0.93 8.35
N PHE A 115 -13.09 -0.22 9.34
CA PHE A 115 -12.15 -0.82 10.27
C PHE A 115 -12.77 -1.91 11.16
N ARG A 116 -14.01 -1.71 11.63
CA ARG A 116 -14.76 -2.73 12.36
C ARG A 116 -15.00 -3.97 11.49
N GLU A 117 -15.37 -3.79 10.23
CA GLU A 117 -15.51 -4.89 9.27
C GLU A 117 -14.21 -5.68 9.12
N MET A 118 -13.06 -5.01 9.02
CA MET A 118 -11.75 -5.70 8.96
C MET A 118 -11.47 -6.53 10.23
N LEU A 119 -11.84 -6.02 11.41
CA LEU A 119 -11.71 -6.76 12.68
C LEU A 119 -12.64 -7.98 12.70
N GLU A 120 -13.91 -7.80 12.37
CA GLU A 120 -14.92 -8.87 12.33
C GLU A 120 -14.53 -9.99 11.37
N LYS A 121 -13.97 -9.63 10.22
CA LYS A 121 -13.49 -10.58 9.20
C LYS A 121 -12.10 -11.15 9.52
N GLY A 122 -11.45 -10.68 10.58
CA GLY A 122 -10.13 -11.16 10.99
C GLY A 122 -8.99 -10.76 10.04
N TYR A 123 -9.17 -9.71 9.25
CA TYR A 123 -8.16 -9.17 8.33
C TYR A 123 -7.06 -8.38 9.04
N LEU A 124 -7.12 -8.22 10.35
CA LEU A 124 -6.12 -7.51 11.12
C LEU A 124 -5.29 -8.50 11.99
N CYS A 125 -4.02 -8.17 12.24
CA CYS A 125 -3.14 -8.79 13.24
C CYS A 125 -2.37 -7.72 14.01
N ILE A 126 -2.04 -7.88 15.29
CA ILE A 126 -1.17 -6.94 15.99
C ILE A 126 0.28 -7.35 15.74
N VAL A 127 1.05 -6.38 15.28
CA VAL A 127 2.50 -6.42 15.22
C VAL A 127 3.00 -5.53 16.34
N GLU A 128 3.46 -6.14 17.42
CA GLU A 128 4.01 -5.40 18.55
C GLU A 128 5.50 -5.16 18.30
N HIS A 129 5.87 -3.88 18.17
CA HIS A 129 7.26 -3.44 18.16
C HIS A 129 7.64 -3.02 19.58
N ILE A 130 7.88 -4.03 20.43
CA ILE A 130 8.54 -3.79 21.71
C ILE A 130 10.04 -3.82 21.44
N ASP A 131 10.65 -2.63 21.42
CA ASP A 131 12.10 -2.45 21.28
C ASP A 131 12.64 -2.82 19.86
N GLN A 132 13.66 -2.11 19.40
CA GLN A 132 14.19 -2.16 18.02
C GLN A 132 14.79 -3.53 17.65
N THR A 133 14.86 -4.48 18.58
CA THR A 133 15.61 -5.73 18.43
C THR A 133 14.74 -6.99 18.33
N GLN A 134 13.42 -6.94 18.57
CA GLN A 134 12.55 -8.13 18.49
C GLN A 134 11.18 -7.85 17.87
N ARG A 135 10.99 -8.25 16.62
CA ARG A 135 9.66 -8.34 16.00
C ARG A 135 8.96 -9.60 16.52
N LYS A 136 7.82 -9.47 17.20
CA LYS A 136 6.95 -10.60 17.57
C LYS A 136 5.54 -10.37 17.00
N THR A 137 5.00 -11.39 16.32
CA THR A 137 3.61 -11.40 15.85
C THR A 137 2.71 -11.94 16.96
N ILE A 138 1.63 -11.21 17.28
CA ILE A 138 0.61 -11.65 18.24
C ILE A 138 -0.70 -11.83 17.49
N ASP A 139 -1.34 -12.99 17.66
CA ASP A 139 -2.67 -13.22 17.08
C ASP A 139 -3.73 -12.44 17.87
N ILE A 140 -4.62 -11.75 17.14
CA ILE A 140 -5.62 -10.86 17.70
C ILE A 140 -7.03 -11.40 17.57
N SER A 141 -7.15 -12.70 17.35
CA SER A 141 -8.43 -13.41 17.40
C SER A 141 -9.23 -13.17 18.70
N GLY A 142 -8.61 -12.60 19.75
CA GLY A 142 -9.26 -12.16 20.98
C GLY A 142 -9.66 -10.67 21.06
N VAL A 143 -9.33 -9.85 20.05
CA VAL A 143 -9.76 -8.45 19.95
C VAL A 143 -11.06 -8.41 19.17
N THR A 144 -12.19 -8.23 19.85
CA THR A 144 -13.49 -8.05 19.19
C THR A 144 -13.76 -6.57 18.94
N PRO A 145 -14.62 -6.20 17.97
CA PRO A 145 -15.02 -4.81 17.77
C PRO A 145 -15.52 -4.12 19.05
N GLU A 146 -16.19 -4.87 19.93
CA GLU A 146 -16.73 -4.40 21.20
C GLU A 146 -15.67 -4.23 22.29
N THR A 147 -14.63 -5.07 22.30
CA THR A 147 -13.52 -4.96 23.27
C THR A 147 -12.45 -3.98 22.82
N TRP A 148 -12.36 -3.69 21.52
CA TRP A 148 -11.45 -2.68 20.98
C TRP A 148 -11.77 -1.28 21.50
N ASP A 149 -13.04 -0.88 21.48
CA ASP A 149 -13.48 0.41 22.05
C ASP A 149 -13.26 0.48 23.59
N ALA A 150 -13.18 -0.67 24.28
CA ALA A 150 -12.98 -0.75 25.74
C ALA A 150 -11.50 -0.86 26.16
N GLU A 151 -10.64 -1.54 25.41
CA GLU A 151 -9.19 -1.64 25.68
C GLU A 151 -8.42 -0.39 25.25
N VAL A 152 -8.89 0.32 24.22
CA VAL A 152 -8.31 1.62 23.79
C VAL A 152 -8.51 2.71 24.85
N ASN A 153 -9.47 2.54 25.78
CA ASN A 153 -9.68 3.48 26.89
C ASN A 153 -8.77 3.23 28.11
N ALA A 154 -7.89 2.21 28.10
CA ALA A 154 -7.05 1.87 29.24
C ALA A 154 -5.55 1.96 28.91
N LYS A 155 -5.07 3.17 28.58
CA LYS A 155 -3.83 3.81 29.09
C LYS A 155 -3.48 5.02 28.21
N TYR A 156 -4.15 6.14 28.46
CA TYR A 156 -3.64 7.44 28.04
C TYR A 156 -2.45 7.83 28.92
N GLY A 157 -1.24 7.67 28.38
CA GLY A 157 0.00 8.24 28.88
C GLY A 157 0.52 9.24 27.87
N TYR A 158 0.16 10.50 28.07
CA TYR A 158 0.54 11.67 27.26
C TYR A 158 2.07 11.76 27.06
N ARG A 159 2.55 11.85 25.80
CA ARG A 159 3.67 12.68 25.30
C ARG A 159 4.27 12.11 24.00
N LEU A 160 3.80 12.64 22.87
CA LEU A 160 4.58 12.63 21.64
C LEU A 160 5.93 13.33 21.86
N ARG A 161 6.99 12.68 21.37
CA ARG A 161 8.40 13.11 21.29
C ARG A 161 9.26 12.87 22.54
N GLN A 162 9.82 11.66 22.63
CA GLN A 162 11.24 11.40 22.87
C GLN A 162 11.44 9.87 22.95
N ASP A 163 12.34 9.34 22.12
CA ASP A 163 13.11 8.10 22.32
C ASP A 163 12.40 6.86 22.90
N ASN A 164 12.26 5.81 22.07
CA ASN A 164 11.93 4.42 22.48
C ASN A 164 10.50 4.10 22.95
N ASP A 165 9.49 4.89 22.59
CA ASP A 165 8.11 4.47 22.92
C ASP A 165 7.70 3.20 22.15
N PRO A 166 7.17 2.18 22.85
CA PRO A 166 6.76 0.93 22.25
C PRO A 166 5.54 1.12 21.36
N TYR A 167 5.83 1.19 20.07
CA TYR A 167 5.02 0.88 18.92
C TYR A 167 4.11 -0.35 18.93
N ARG A 168 2.80 -0.21 18.76
CA ARG A 168 1.90 -1.26 18.26
C ARG A 168 1.43 -0.84 16.88
N SER A 169 1.77 -1.63 15.88
CA SER A 169 1.14 -1.57 14.58
C SER A 169 0.15 -2.72 14.47
N VAL A 170 -0.83 -2.55 13.60
CA VAL A 170 -1.73 -3.62 13.18
C VAL A 170 -1.32 -3.99 11.76
N GLY A 171 -0.85 -5.21 11.55
CA GLY A 171 -0.69 -5.79 10.23
C GLY A 171 -2.04 -6.11 9.59
N ILE A 172 -2.08 -6.05 8.27
CA ILE A 172 -3.24 -6.47 7.49
C ILE A 172 -2.95 -7.84 6.89
N LYS A 173 -3.88 -8.77 7.09
CA LYS A 173 -3.91 -10.06 6.44
C LYS A 173 -4.63 -9.89 5.11
N TYR A 174 -3.97 -10.33 4.05
CA TYR A 174 -4.52 -10.34 2.70
C TYR A 174 -4.77 -11.79 2.25
N PRO A 175 -5.85 -12.45 2.71
CA PRO A 175 -6.13 -13.83 2.36
C PRO A 175 -6.20 -14.02 0.84
N GLY A 176 -5.41 -14.96 0.34
CA GLY A 176 -5.37 -15.28 -1.08
C GLY A 176 -4.59 -14.28 -1.94
N TRP A 177 -3.94 -13.28 -1.36
CA TRP A 177 -3.02 -12.38 -2.06
C TRP A 177 -1.56 -12.64 -1.67
N THR A 178 -0.67 -12.41 -2.62
CA THR A 178 0.79 -12.43 -2.41
C THR A 178 1.35 -11.02 -2.59
N PHE A 179 2.22 -10.57 -1.67
CA PHE A 179 2.92 -9.30 -1.81
C PHE A 179 4.40 -9.58 -2.10
N LYS A 180 4.91 -9.02 -3.20
CA LYS A 180 6.32 -9.06 -3.57
C LYS A 180 6.90 -7.67 -3.43
N HIS A 181 7.90 -7.53 -2.57
CA HIS A 181 8.58 -6.26 -2.31
C HIS A 181 9.94 -6.24 -3.01
N TYR A 182 10.26 -5.10 -3.60
CA TYR A 182 11.52 -4.84 -4.28
C TYR A 182 12.18 -3.61 -3.67
N ASP A 183 13.51 -3.61 -3.64
CA ASP A 183 14.28 -2.44 -3.21
C ASP A 183 14.07 -1.27 -4.17
N VAL A 184 14.07 -0.05 -3.64
CA VAL A 184 13.85 1.18 -4.43
C VAL A 184 15.17 1.66 -5.00
N CYS A 185 15.71 0.85 -5.91
CA CYS A 185 16.94 1.11 -6.64
C CYS A 185 16.83 0.55 -8.06
N VAL A 186 17.78 0.89 -8.94
CA VAL A 186 17.79 0.40 -10.33
C VAL A 186 17.70 -1.12 -10.39
N ALA A 187 18.46 -1.84 -9.57
CA ALA A 187 18.45 -3.30 -9.55
C ALA A 187 17.09 -3.88 -9.09
N GLY A 188 16.43 -3.25 -8.12
CA GLY A 188 15.11 -3.67 -7.65
C GLY A 188 14.02 -3.44 -8.69
N HIS A 189 14.07 -2.33 -9.43
CA HIS A 189 13.19 -2.07 -10.57
C HIS A 189 13.46 -3.02 -11.75
N ASP A 190 14.72 -3.36 -12.03
CA ASP A 190 15.08 -4.35 -13.06
C ASP A 190 14.48 -5.72 -12.71
N GLN A 191 14.55 -6.13 -11.44
CA GLN A 191 13.94 -7.38 -10.95
C GLN A 191 12.41 -7.34 -11.01
N LEU A 192 11.79 -6.22 -10.62
CA LEU A 192 10.34 -6.02 -10.78
C LEU A 192 9.93 -6.23 -12.24
N ARG A 193 10.62 -5.59 -13.18
CA ARG A 193 10.32 -5.70 -14.62
C ARG A 193 10.39 -7.15 -15.10
N GLN A 194 11.42 -7.90 -14.70
CA GLN A 194 11.56 -9.33 -15.05
C GLN A 194 10.41 -10.19 -14.48
N ASP A 195 10.01 -9.92 -13.24
CA ASP A 195 8.90 -10.62 -12.59
C ASP A 195 7.56 -10.31 -13.26
N LEU A 196 7.33 -9.06 -13.69
CA LEU A 196 6.14 -8.67 -14.46
C LEU A 196 6.10 -9.37 -15.83
N LEU A 197 7.22 -9.42 -16.56
CA LEU A 197 7.32 -10.18 -17.81
C LEU A 197 7.01 -11.68 -17.59
N THR A 198 7.55 -12.27 -16.51
CA THR A 198 7.28 -13.66 -16.14
C THR A 198 5.81 -13.90 -15.77
N ALA A 199 5.16 -12.91 -15.15
CA ALA A 199 3.74 -12.93 -14.85
C ALA A 199 2.84 -12.69 -16.08
N GLY A 200 3.43 -12.51 -17.27
CA GLY A 200 2.71 -12.36 -18.54
C GLY A 200 2.28 -10.92 -18.86
N PHE A 201 2.85 -9.92 -18.19
CA PHE A 201 2.68 -8.54 -18.62
C PHE A 201 3.45 -8.28 -19.92
N THR A 202 2.91 -7.40 -20.76
CA THR A 202 3.55 -6.98 -22.00
C THR A 202 3.99 -5.52 -21.86
N PHE A 203 5.23 -5.24 -22.23
CA PHE A 203 5.79 -3.90 -22.29
C PHE A 203 5.80 -3.46 -23.75
N THR A 204 5.16 -2.34 -24.04
CA THR A 204 5.12 -1.75 -25.36
C THR A 204 6.49 -1.14 -25.73
N PRO A 205 6.77 -0.86 -27.01
CA PRO A 205 7.99 -0.14 -27.37
C PRO A 205 8.13 1.22 -26.67
N GLU A 206 7.02 1.87 -26.33
CA GLU A 206 7.02 3.13 -25.57
C GLU A 206 7.45 2.90 -24.12
N ASP A 207 6.94 1.85 -23.47
CA ASP A 207 7.38 1.44 -22.12
C ASP A 207 8.89 1.21 -22.09
N GLU A 208 9.41 0.47 -23.06
CA GLU A 208 10.83 0.13 -23.14
C GLU A 208 11.68 1.39 -23.33
N ALA A 209 11.23 2.34 -24.16
CA ALA A 209 11.94 3.59 -24.39
C ALA A 209 11.99 4.46 -23.13
N LYS A 210 10.83 4.70 -22.49
CA LYS A 210 10.75 5.50 -21.26
C LYS A 210 11.49 4.82 -20.09
N TYR A 211 11.42 3.49 -19.98
CA TYR A 211 12.14 2.76 -18.94
C TYR A 211 13.66 2.86 -19.13
N ALA A 212 14.15 2.78 -20.38
CA ALA A 212 15.57 2.93 -20.67
C ALA A 212 16.08 4.34 -20.33
N GLU A 213 15.29 5.38 -20.62
CA GLU A 213 15.58 6.77 -20.25
C GLU A 213 15.65 6.94 -18.73
N TRP A 214 14.58 6.56 -18.01
CA TRP A 214 14.53 6.60 -16.55
C TRP A 214 15.71 5.84 -15.91
N ARG A 215 16.02 4.65 -16.43
CA ARG A 215 17.11 3.82 -15.91
C ARG A 215 18.47 4.49 -16.09
N ALA A 216 18.72 5.13 -17.23
CA ALA A 216 19.98 5.84 -17.49
C ALA A 216 20.17 6.99 -16.48
N GLU A 217 19.14 7.81 -16.28
CA GLU A 217 19.16 8.92 -15.31
C GLU A 217 19.40 8.41 -13.87
N ARG A 218 18.74 7.32 -13.48
CA ARG A 218 18.88 6.76 -12.12
C ARG A 218 20.23 6.13 -11.85
N VAL A 219 20.84 5.48 -12.84
CA VAL A 219 22.21 4.95 -12.69
C VAL A 219 23.21 6.07 -12.41
N GLU A 220 23.07 7.22 -13.09
CA GLU A 220 23.92 8.39 -12.84
C GLU A 220 23.71 8.93 -11.41
N LEU A 221 22.46 9.11 -10.99
CA LEU A 221 22.13 9.58 -9.64
C LEU A 221 22.59 8.62 -8.53
N GLU A 222 22.48 7.30 -8.73
CA GLU A 222 22.94 6.30 -7.75
C GLU A 222 24.48 6.30 -7.64
N ALA A 223 25.19 6.52 -8.76
CA ALA A 223 26.64 6.62 -8.78
C ALA A 223 27.15 7.89 -8.07
N GLU A 224 26.43 9.01 -8.15
CA GLU A 224 26.78 10.25 -7.45
C GLU A 224 26.59 10.17 -5.92
N ASN A 225 25.70 9.29 -5.45
CA ASN A 225 25.36 9.13 -4.03
C ASN A 225 26.11 7.96 -3.34
N SER A 226 26.97 7.24 -4.07
CA SER A 226 27.77 6.10 -3.57
C SER A 226 29.21 6.48 -3.25
#